data_AF-A0A9Q0VIG4-F1
#
_entry.id   AF-A0A9Q0VIG4-F1
#
_cell.length_a   1.000
_cell.length_b   1.000
_cell.length_c   1.000
_cell.angle_alpha   90.00
_cell.angle_beta   90.00
_cell.angle_gamma   90.00
#
_symmetry.space_group_name_H-M   'P 1'
#
loop_
_entity.id
_entity.type
_entity.pdbx_description
1 polymer ?
#
loop_
_entity_poly.entity_id
_entity_poly.type
_entity_poly.pdbx_seq_one_letter_code
_entity_poly.pdbx_strand_id
1 'polypeptide(L)'
;MPAAAAATKGHSGLLTNSKSGNSGLLSSKSGQLGGDSKRMKGLSKSKPRTPVDIVRQTRDILIFADPSSTSLSDSKREEKMAELAKNIRELKSILYGNSESEPVSEACAQLTQEFFRENTLRLLIVCLPLLNLEARKDATQIVGILQRQQVNSRLIVSDYPEKNTDLLDILIAGYENTDMALHYGVLRECIRHQTVASFHNLFIYGVLPMLRTLFDYIQLPYFDISADAAATFKVKHDWQRY
;
A
#
# COMPACT_ATOMS: atom_id res chain seq x y z
N MET A 1 -0.86 20.26 51.76
CA MET A 1 -2.05 20.10 52.61
C MET A 1 -3.19 19.54 51.74
N PRO A 2 -4.02 18.65 52.31
CA PRO A 2 -4.52 17.39 51.72
C PRO A 2 -5.99 17.52 51.26
N ALA A 3 -6.79 16.55 50.83
CA ALA A 3 -6.97 15.10 50.97
C ALA A 3 -7.91 14.65 49.81
N ALA A 4 -8.27 13.40 49.50
CA ALA A 4 -8.50 12.23 50.34
C ALA A 4 -8.54 10.93 49.49
N ALA A 5 -8.26 9.83 50.18
CA ALA A 5 -8.30 8.45 49.73
C ALA A 5 -9.70 7.81 49.91
N ALA A 6 -9.96 6.69 49.22
CA ALA A 6 -10.73 5.57 49.77
C ALA A 6 -10.49 4.27 48.98
N ALA A 7 -9.98 3.25 49.69
CA ALA A 7 -10.05 1.82 49.36
C ALA A 7 -11.49 1.29 49.62
N THR A 8 -11.96 0.09 49.25
CA THR A 8 -11.47 -1.25 49.62
C THR A 8 -12.47 -2.34 49.13
N LYS A 9 -11.99 -3.60 48.97
CA LYS A 9 -12.67 -4.94 49.11
C LYS A 9 -13.71 -5.33 48.03
N GLY A 10 -13.79 -6.55 47.48
CA GLY A 10 -13.25 -7.88 47.82
C GLY A 10 -14.37 -8.85 48.25
N HIS A 11 -14.59 -9.96 47.52
CA HIS A 11 -15.16 -11.31 47.85
C HIS A 11 -15.68 -11.97 46.55
N SER A 12 -15.21 -13.13 46.05
CA SER A 12 -15.19 -14.53 46.52
C SER A 12 -16.52 -15.31 46.39
N GLY A 13 -16.45 -16.49 45.75
CA GLY A 13 -17.49 -17.54 45.60
C GLY A 13 -17.53 -18.06 44.16
N LEU A 14 -16.89 -19.15 43.71
CA LEU A 14 -16.76 -20.55 44.16
C LEU A 14 -18.04 -21.39 43.92
N LEU A 15 -17.83 -22.61 43.37
CA LEU A 15 -18.75 -23.76 43.17
C LEU A 15 -19.41 -23.82 41.77
N THR A 16 -19.48 -24.93 41.01
CA THR A 16 -19.15 -26.36 41.20
C THR A 16 -19.20 -27.11 39.86
N ASN A 17 -18.39 -28.17 39.77
CA ASN A 17 -18.47 -29.27 38.78
C ASN A 17 -19.84 -29.96 38.72
N SER A 18 -20.17 -30.55 37.57
CA SER A 18 -20.70 -31.93 37.54
C SER A 18 -20.60 -32.56 36.15
N LYS A 19 -20.12 -33.80 36.15
CA LYS A 19 -19.89 -34.75 35.05
C LYS A 19 -21.14 -35.58 34.72
N SER A 20 -21.02 -36.33 33.62
CA SER A 20 -21.64 -37.64 33.32
C SER A 20 -23.08 -37.60 32.81
N GLY A 21 -23.54 -38.53 31.97
CA GLY A 21 -22.99 -39.74 31.37
C GLY A 21 -23.85 -40.08 30.14
N ASN A 22 -23.28 -40.69 29.10
CA ASN A 22 -23.24 -42.14 28.82
C ASN A 22 -24.52 -42.71 28.17
N SER A 23 -24.32 -43.79 27.41
CA SER A 23 -25.28 -44.68 26.71
C SER A 23 -25.60 -44.21 25.28
N GLY A 24 -25.32 -44.94 24.19
CA GLY A 24 -25.09 -46.37 24.00
C GLY A 24 -26.35 -47.01 23.41
N LEU A 25 -26.34 -47.37 22.12
CA LEU A 25 -27.23 -48.34 21.42
C LEU A 25 -26.79 -48.38 19.94
N LEU A 26 -26.02 -49.39 19.49
CA LEU A 26 -26.45 -50.70 18.99
C LEU A 26 -27.39 -50.68 17.76
N SER A 27 -26.82 -51.21 16.67
CA SER A 27 -27.41 -52.28 15.84
C SER A 27 -28.19 -51.91 14.56
N SER A 28 -27.56 -52.28 13.44
CA SER A 28 -28.09 -53.13 12.36
C SER A 28 -28.88 -52.55 11.18
N LYS A 29 -28.28 -52.86 10.02
CA LYS A 29 -28.84 -53.45 8.79
C LYS A 29 -29.46 -52.55 7.69
N SER A 30 -29.06 -52.98 6.49
CA SER A 30 -29.78 -53.02 5.20
C SER A 30 -29.84 -51.77 4.34
N GLY A 31 -29.63 -51.99 3.04
CA GLY A 31 -30.27 -51.20 1.98
C GLY A 31 -29.32 -50.52 1.01
N GLN A 32 -28.84 -51.28 0.03
CA GLN A 32 -28.36 -50.73 -1.24
C GLN A 32 -29.58 -50.23 -2.01
N LEU A 33 -29.74 -48.93 -2.22
CA LEU A 33 -30.56 -48.36 -3.28
C LEU A 33 -29.92 -47.07 -3.78
N GLY A 34 -29.78 -46.98 -5.10
CA GLY A 34 -29.18 -45.86 -5.80
C GLY A 34 -29.94 -44.56 -5.59
N GLY A 35 -29.16 -43.48 -5.56
CA GLY A 35 -29.64 -42.11 -5.63
C GLY A 35 -28.48 -41.25 -6.09
N ASP A 36 -28.61 -40.67 -7.28
CA ASP A 36 -27.71 -39.68 -7.85
C ASP A 36 -27.46 -38.54 -6.86
N SER A 37 -26.37 -38.63 -6.09
CA SER A 37 -25.86 -37.49 -5.34
C SER A 37 -25.13 -36.60 -6.32
N LYS A 38 -25.90 -35.68 -6.92
CA LYS A 38 -25.41 -34.50 -7.63
C LYS A 38 -24.44 -33.78 -6.69
N ARG A 39 -23.16 -34.11 -6.83
CA ARG A 39 -22.04 -33.57 -6.05
C ARG A 39 -22.05 -32.06 -6.29
N MET A 40 -22.68 -31.32 -5.37
CA MET A 40 -22.62 -29.87 -5.34
C MET A 40 -21.13 -29.54 -5.23
N LYS A 41 -20.55 -29.06 -6.33
CA LYS A 41 -19.24 -28.41 -6.33
C LYS A 41 -19.37 -27.27 -5.34
N GLY A 42 -18.85 -27.47 -4.13
CA GLY A 42 -18.70 -26.40 -3.17
C GLY A 42 -17.95 -25.28 -3.88
N LEU A 43 -18.60 -24.13 -4.04
CA LEU A 43 -17.89 -22.91 -4.36
C LEU A 43 -16.88 -22.73 -3.24
N SER A 44 -15.61 -23.01 -3.55
CA SER A 44 -14.50 -22.67 -2.68
C SER A 44 -14.57 -21.16 -2.49
N LYS A 45 -15.16 -20.72 -1.38
CA LYS A 45 -15.00 -19.35 -0.91
C LYS A 45 -13.51 -19.21 -0.67
N SER A 46 -12.81 -18.55 -1.60
CA SER A 46 -11.41 -18.20 -1.43
C SER A 46 -11.30 -17.46 -0.11
N LYS A 47 -10.34 -17.86 0.73
CA LYS A 47 -10.08 -17.22 2.02
C LYS A 47 -10.01 -15.70 1.80
N PRO A 48 -10.65 -14.87 2.64
CA PRO A 48 -10.53 -13.42 2.51
C PRO A 48 -9.05 -13.05 2.54
N ARG A 49 -8.60 -12.34 1.51
CA ARG A 49 -7.20 -11.91 1.37
C ARG A 49 -6.92 -10.86 2.44
N THR A 50 -5.80 -11.01 3.15
CA THR A 50 -5.36 -10.00 4.09
C THR A 50 -4.72 -8.82 3.34
N PRO A 51 -4.62 -7.62 3.95
CA PRO A 51 -3.90 -6.49 3.34
C PRO A 51 -2.47 -6.86 2.89
N VAL A 52 -1.78 -7.66 3.71
CA VAL A 52 -0.43 -8.17 3.43
C VAL A 52 -0.41 -9.07 2.19
N ASP A 53 -1.37 -10.00 2.07
CA ASP A 53 -1.46 -10.88 0.89
C ASP A 53 -1.68 -10.08 -0.40
N ILE A 54 -2.46 -8.99 -0.32
CA ILE A 54 -2.72 -8.13 -1.47
C ILE A 54 -1.46 -7.39 -1.89
N VAL A 55 -0.69 -6.85 -0.95
CA VAL A 55 0.60 -6.21 -1.24
C VAL A 55 1.58 -7.19 -1.87
N ARG A 56 1.71 -8.41 -1.33
CA ARG A 56 2.61 -9.44 -1.88
C ARG A 56 2.25 -9.81 -3.31
N GLN A 57 0.98 -10.11 -3.56
CA GLN A 57 0.52 -10.43 -4.91
C GLN A 57 0.69 -9.26 -5.87
N THR A 58 0.48 -8.03 -5.42
CA THR A 58 0.74 -6.82 -6.21
C THR A 58 2.21 -6.74 -6.60
N ARG A 59 3.11 -6.91 -5.63
CA ARG A 59 4.56 -6.92 -5.85
C ARG A 59 4.98 -8.01 -6.81
N ASP A 60 4.49 -9.23 -6.65
CA ASP A 60 4.84 -10.35 -7.52
C ASP A 60 4.47 -10.03 -8.97
N ILE A 61 3.27 -9.51 -9.21
CA ILE A 61 2.85 -9.11 -10.56
C ILE A 61 3.69 -7.94 -11.10
N LEU A 62 4.05 -6.96 -10.26
CA LEU A 62 4.93 -5.85 -10.67
C LEU A 62 6.32 -6.35 -11.09
N ILE A 63 6.88 -7.33 -10.38
CA ILE A 63 8.17 -7.95 -10.75
C ILE A 63 8.07 -8.64 -12.11
N PHE A 64 6.95 -9.32 -12.39
CA PHE A 64 6.73 -9.93 -13.71
C PHE A 64 6.47 -8.92 -14.82
N ALA A 65 5.84 -7.78 -14.50
CA ALA A 65 5.52 -6.72 -15.45
C ALA A 65 6.74 -5.89 -15.87
N ASP A 66 7.84 -5.93 -15.10
CA ASP A 66 9.09 -5.26 -15.43
C ASP A 66 9.52 -5.64 -16.87
N PRO A 67 9.73 -4.66 -17.78
CA PRO A 67 10.12 -4.91 -19.17
C PRO A 67 11.43 -5.69 -19.33
N SER A 68 12.27 -5.73 -18.30
CA SER A 68 13.49 -6.53 -18.26
C SER A 68 13.24 -8.04 -18.07
N SER A 69 12.02 -8.43 -17.66
CA SER A 69 11.60 -9.81 -17.49
C SER A 69 11.10 -10.39 -18.83
N THR A 70 11.79 -11.42 -19.34
CA THR A 70 11.52 -12.02 -20.65
C THR A 70 10.43 -13.11 -20.57
N SER A 71 9.60 -13.20 -21.63
CA SER A 71 8.81 -14.37 -22.09
C SER A 71 7.40 -14.67 -21.51
N LEU A 72 6.48 -13.70 -21.54
CA LEU A 72 5.04 -14.00 -21.46
C LEU A 72 4.35 -13.78 -22.80
N SER A 73 3.41 -14.67 -23.15
CA SER A 73 2.51 -14.42 -24.28
C SER A 73 1.63 -13.21 -23.99
N ASP A 74 1.24 -12.47 -25.04
CA ASP A 74 0.43 -11.25 -24.89
C ASP A 74 -0.83 -11.46 -24.06
N SER A 75 -1.51 -12.61 -24.23
CA SER A 75 -2.70 -12.96 -23.45
C SER A 75 -2.41 -13.12 -21.95
N LYS A 76 -1.27 -13.71 -21.57
CA LYS A 76 -0.90 -13.87 -20.14
C LYS A 76 -0.51 -12.54 -19.53
N ARG A 77 0.15 -11.67 -20.31
CA ARG A 77 0.50 -10.32 -19.88
C ARG A 77 -0.77 -9.49 -19.63
N GLU A 78 -1.74 -9.53 -20.55
CA GLU A 78 -3.01 -8.82 -20.39
C GLU A 78 -3.76 -9.28 -19.14
N GLU A 79 -3.83 -10.60 -18.89
CA GLU A 79 -4.44 -11.15 -17.68
C GLU A 79 -3.75 -10.64 -16.40
N LYS A 80 -2.40 -10.61 -16.39
CA LYS A 80 -1.61 -10.09 -15.27
C LYS A 80 -1.82 -8.60 -15.05
N MET A 81 -1.93 -7.80 -16.13
CA MET A 81 -2.18 -6.37 -16.01
C MET A 81 -3.61 -6.07 -15.51
N ALA A 82 -4.61 -6.84 -15.93
CA ALA A 82 -5.96 -6.75 -15.38
C ALA A 82 -6.01 -7.12 -13.89
N GLU A 83 -5.28 -8.16 -13.49
CA GLU A 83 -5.11 -8.58 -12.10
C GLU A 83 -4.41 -7.49 -11.26
N LEU A 84 -3.37 -6.86 -11.81
CA LEU A 84 -2.67 -5.73 -11.17
C LEU A 84 -3.61 -4.54 -10.94
N ALA A 85 -4.39 -4.14 -11.95
CA ALA A 85 -5.34 -3.04 -11.82
C ALA A 85 -6.44 -3.35 -10.77
N LYS A 86 -6.86 -4.61 -10.64
CA LYS A 86 -7.76 -5.04 -9.56
C LYS A 86 -7.11 -4.91 -8.19
N ASN A 87 -5.87 -5.37 -8.04
CA ASN A 87 -5.15 -5.28 -6.77
C ASN A 87 -4.90 -3.82 -6.36
N ILE A 88 -4.54 -2.95 -7.30
CA ILE A 88 -4.37 -1.50 -7.04
C ILE A 88 -5.67 -0.89 -6.49
N ARG A 89 -6.82 -1.20 -7.11
CA ARG A 89 -8.13 -0.73 -6.60
C ARG A 89 -8.43 -1.26 -5.20
N GLU A 90 -8.09 -2.51 -4.92
CA GLU A 90 -8.27 -3.13 -3.60
C GLU A 90 -7.38 -2.45 -2.54
N LEU A 91 -6.10 -2.21 -2.85
CA LEU A 91 -5.18 -1.46 -1.99
C LEU A 91 -5.71 -0.06 -1.69
N LYS A 92 -6.20 0.66 -2.71
CA LYS A 92 -6.83 1.97 -2.54
C LYS A 92 -8.05 1.90 -1.62
N SER A 93 -8.93 0.92 -1.81
CA SER A 93 -10.11 0.74 -0.96
C SER A 93 -9.76 0.47 0.50
N ILE A 94 -8.64 -0.22 0.79
CA ILE A 94 -8.16 -0.42 2.16
C ILE A 94 -7.71 0.91 2.77
N LEU A 95 -7.01 1.74 2.00
CA LEU A 95 -6.40 2.98 2.47
C LEU A 95 -7.37 4.16 2.58
N TYR A 96 -8.38 4.23 1.70
CA TYR A 96 -9.36 5.32 1.65
C TYR A 96 -10.75 4.90 2.17
N GLY A 97 -11.00 3.61 2.38
CA GLY A 97 -12.35 3.09 2.58
C GLY A 97 -13.13 2.98 1.27
N ASN A 98 -14.41 2.64 1.38
CA ASN A 98 -15.37 2.59 0.29
C ASN A 98 -16.71 3.19 0.75
N SER A 99 -17.77 3.09 -0.06
CA SER A 99 -19.09 3.64 0.29
C SER A 99 -19.72 3.03 1.55
N GLU A 100 -19.31 1.81 1.91
CA GLU A 100 -19.91 1.01 2.99
C GLU A 100 -19.08 0.99 4.27
N SER A 101 -17.76 1.23 4.17
CA SER A 101 -16.82 1.07 5.28
C SER A 101 -15.68 2.08 5.24
N GLU A 102 -15.44 2.72 6.38
CA GLU A 102 -14.26 3.54 6.64
C GLU A 102 -12.96 2.71 6.67
N PRO A 103 -11.80 3.33 6.36
CA PRO A 103 -10.52 2.64 6.39
C PRO A 103 -10.17 2.18 7.81
N VAL A 104 -9.91 0.89 7.97
CA VAL A 104 -9.50 0.31 9.26
C VAL A 104 -8.03 0.63 9.51
N SER A 105 -7.74 1.33 10.61
CA SER A 105 -6.39 1.79 10.96
C SER A 105 -5.35 0.65 11.01
N GLU A 106 -5.72 -0.50 11.60
CA GLU A 106 -4.84 -1.67 11.66
C GLU A 106 -4.52 -2.23 10.27
N ALA A 107 -5.51 -2.32 9.38
CA ALA A 107 -5.31 -2.79 8.02
C ALA A 107 -4.41 -1.83 7.21
N CYS A 108 -4.61 -0.52 7.38
CA CYS A 108 -3.76 0.51 6.78
C CYS A 108 -2.31 0.39 7.25
N ALA A 109 -2.10 0.17 8.54
CA ALA A 109 -0.77 0.02 9.12
C ALA A 109 -0.07 -1.25 8.61
N GLN A 110 -0.76 -2.38 8.56
CA GLN A 110 -0.21 -3.64 8.02
C GLN A 110 0.15 -3.53 6.53
N LEU A 111 -0.75 -2.93 5.72
CA LEU A 111 -0.49 -2.66 4.31
C LEU A 111 0.75 -1.79 4.15
N THR A 112 0.81 -0.66 4.87
CA THR A 112 1.92 0.29 4.83
C THR A 112 3.25 -0.40 5.15
N GLN A 113 3.31 -1.16 6.25
CA GLN A 113 4.52 -1.90 6.64
C GLN A 113 5.00 -2.83 5.52
N GLU A 114 4.12 -3.66 4.98
CA GLU A 114 4.50 -4.61 3.93
C GLU A 114 4.93 -3.91 2.64
N PHE A 115 4.29 -2.78 2.31
CA PHE A 115 4.58 -2.01 1.10
C PHE A 115 6.01 -1.45 1.09
N PHE A 116 6.49 -1.00 2.25
CA PHE A 116 7.85 -0.48 2.42
C PHE A 116 8.89 -1.57 2.67
N ARG A 117 8.53 -2.67 3.35
CA ARG A 117 9.44 -3.76 3.71
C ARG A 117 10.14 -4.38 2.50
N GLU A 118 9.41 -4.57 1.41
CA GLU A 118 9.85 -5.34 0.24
C GLU A 118 10.03 -4.48 -1.03
N ASN A 119 10.21 -3.16 -0.86
CA ASN A 119 10.38 -2.18 -1.94
C ASN A 119 9.25 -2.14 -2.99
N THR A 120 8.02 -2.49 -2.58
CA THR A 120 6.84 -2.43 -3.46
C THR A 120 6.59 -1.01 -3.97
N LEU A 121 6.90 0.02 -3.17
CA LEU A 121 6.76 1.43 -3.58
C LEU A 121 7.60 1.76 -4.81
N ARG A 122 8.90 1.46 -4.76
CA ARG A 122 9.81 1.71 -5.88
C ARG A 122 9.35 0.96 -7.14
N LEU A 123 8.96 -0.31 -7.00
CA LEU A 123 8.44 -1.12 -8.12
C LEU A 123 7.17 -0.54 -8.74
N LEU A 124 6.22 -0.09 -7.91
CA LEU A 124 4.99 0.53 -8.40
C LEU A 124 5.27 1.80 -9.20
N ILE A 125 6.21 2.64 -8.73
CA ILE A 125 6.61 3.88 -9.42
C ILE A 125 7.25 3.57 -10.78
N VAL A 126 8.18 2.61 -10.83
CA VAL A 126 8.83 2.19 -12.10
C VAL A 126 7.81 1.65 -13.10
N CYS A 127 6.79 0.92 -12.63
CA CYS A 127 5.76 0.33 -13.48
C CYS A 127 4.62 1.28 -13.85
N LEU A 128 4.57 2.52 -13.35
CA LEU A 128 3.50 3.48 -13.66
C LEU A 128 3.20 3.61 -15.16
N PRO A 129 4.21 3.69 -16.07
CA PRO A 129 3.95 3.81 -17.51
C PRO A 129 3.20 2.61 -18.11
N LEU A 130 3.31 1.43 -17.49
CA LEU A 130 2.69 0.18 -17.96
C LEU A 130 1.21 0.10 -17.57
N LEU A 131 0.79 0.85 -16.54
CA LEU A 131 -0.58 0.85 -16.05
C LEU A 131 -1.49 1.61 -17.01
N ASN A 132 -2.79 1.28 -17.00
CA ASN A 132 -3.80 2.09 -17.66
C ASN A 132 -4.09 3.38 -16.85
N LEU A 133 -4.79 4.34 -17.44
CA LEU A 133 -5.01 5.66 -16.85
C LEU A 133 -5.66 5.61 -15.46
N GLU A 134 -6.66 4.75 -15.26
CA GLU A 134 -7.35 4.62 -13.97
C GLU A 134 -6.42 4.05 -12.90
N ALA A 135 -5.70 2.97 -13.22
CA ALA A 135 -4.73 2.36 -12.32
C ALA A 135 -3.56 3.30 -11.99
N ARG A 136 -3.13 4.17 -12.92
CA ARG A 136 -2.14 5.23 -12.63
C ARG A 136 -2.66 6.22 -11.59
N LYS A 137 -3.90 6.69 -11.72
CA LYS A 137 -4.52 7.62 -10.76
C LYS A 137 -4.65 6.98 -9.39
N ASP A 138 -5.07 5.73 -9.33
CA ASP A 138 -5.18 5.00 -8.06
C ASP A 138 -3.81 4.74 -7.44
N ALA A 139 -2.82 4.35 -8.25
CA ALA A 139 -1.44 4.15 -7.80
C ALA A 139 -0.85 5.44 -7.21
N THR A 140 -1.01 6.59 -7.87
CA THR A 140 -0.46 7.86 -7.34
C THR A 140 -1.18 8.32 -6.06
N GLN A 141 -2.47 8.04 -5.92
CA GLN A 141 -3.20 8.27 -4.67
C GLN A 141 -2.70 7.36 -3.53
N ILE A 142 -2.47 6.07 -3.81
CA ILE A 142 -1.90 5.12 -2.85
C ILE A 142 -0.52 5.60 -2.40
N VAL A 143 0.37 5.94 -3.34
CA VAL A 143 1.68 6.49 -3.00
C VAL A 143 1.52 7.73 -2.13
N GLY A 144 0.58 8.62 -2.50
CA GLY A 144 0.23 9.83 -1.78
C GLY A 144 -0.08 9.60 -0.30
N ILE A 145 -1.04 8.72 -0.02
CA ILE A 145 -1.47 8.44 1.36
C ILE A 145 -0.42 7.69 2.17
N LEU A 146 0.36 6.80 1.53
CA LEU A 146 1.43 6.07 2.19
C LEU A 146 2.53 6.99 2.75
N GLN A 147 2.80 8.13 2.12
CA GLN A 147 3.76 9.11 2.64
C GLN A 147 3.32 9.77 3.95
N ARG A 148 2.01 9.80 4.22
CA ARG A 148 1.43 10.40 5.44
C ARG A 148 1.11 9.37 6.50
N GLN A 149 1.22 8.08 6.17
CA GLN A 149 0.68 7.04 7.02
C GLN A 149 1.62 6.75 8.20
N GLN A 150 1.09 6.88 9.41
CA GLN A 150 1.84 6.59 10.62
C GLN A 150 1.60 5.16 11.05
N VAL A 151 2.69 4.46 11.36
CA VAL A 151 2.63 3.12 11.94
C VAL A 151 3.36 3.14 13.27
N ASN A 152 2.68 2.75 14.34
CA ASN A 152 3.18 2.88 15.72
C ASN A 152 3.66 4.32 16.02
N SER A 153 2.91 5.32 15.55
CA SER A 153 3.22 6.75 15.68
C SER A 153 4.52 7.21 15.01
N ARG A 154 5.03 6.45 14.03
CA ARG A 154 6.19 6.81 13.22
C ARG A 154 5.86 6.78 11.74
N LEU A 155 6.40 7.72 10.98
CA LEU A 155 6.33 7.71 9.52
C LEU A 155 7.37 6.72 9.01
N ILE A 156 6.95 5.53 8.55
CA ILE A 156 7.87 4.53 7.99
C ILE A 156 8.64 5.08 6.78
N VAL A 157 8.03 6.03 6.06
CA VAL A 157 8.61 6.69 4.89
C VAL A 157 9.88 7.47 5.16
N SER A 158 10.11 7.97 6.38
CA SER A 158 11.29 8.81 6.66
C SER A 158 12.60 8.08 6.36
N ASP A 159 12.61 6.76 6.55
CA ASP A 159 13.83 5.95 6.46
C ASP A 159 13.97 5.25 5.09
N TYR A 160 12.97 5.43 4.21
CA TYR A 160 12.87 4.67 2.96
C TYR A 160 13.78 5.21 1.81
N PRO A 161 13.86 6.53 1.56
CA PRO A 161 14.69 7.07 0.48
C PRO A 161 16.19 6.89 0.69
N GLU A 162 16.66 6.80 1.95
CA GLU A 162 18.06 6.51 2.25
C GLU A 162 18.52 5.17 1.65
N LYS A 163 17.61 4.20 1.54
CA LYS A 163 17.87 2.88 0.97
C LYS A 163 17.47 2.75 -0.50
N ASN A 164 16.79 3.75 -1.04
CA ASN A 164 16.25 3.79 -2.40
C ASN A 164 16.56 5.16 -3.03
N THR A 165 17.85 5.50 -3.11
CA THR A 165 18.31 6.84 -3.50
C THR A 165 17.92 7.23 -4.92
N ASP A 166 17.75 6.24 -5.80
CA ASP A 166 17.35 6.40 -7.20
C ASP A 166 15.85 6.72 -7.38
N LEU A 167 15.05 6.58 -6.32
CA LEU A 167 13.61 6.83 -6.38
C LEU A 167 13.28 8.26 -6.80
N LEU A 168 14.02 9.24 -6.28
CA LEU A 168 13.83 10.64 -6.63
C LEU A 168 14.19 10.87 -8.10
N ASP A 169 15.30 10.30 -8.57
CA ASP A 169 15.76 10.42 -9.95
C ASP A 169 14.70 9.88 -10.93
N ILE A 170 14.11 8.72 -10.63
CA ILE A 170 13.02 8.14 -11.42
C ILE A 170 11.80 9.07 -11.47
N LEU A 171 11.40 9.62 -10.32
CA LEU A 171 10.25 10.52 -10.22
C LEU A 171 10.47 11.83 -11.01
N ILE A 172 11.69 12.35 -11.05
CA ILE A 172 12.04 13.59 -11.77
C ILE A 172 12.12 13.34 -13.28
N ALA A 173 12.76 12.23 -13.69
CA ALA A 173 12.81 11.84 -15.10
C ALA A 173 11.41 11.61 -15.67
N GLY A 174 10.45 11.20 -14.83
CA GLY A 174 9.05 11.03 -15.21
C GLY A 174 8.36 12.30 -15.74
N TYR A 175 8.86 13.50 -15.40
CA TYR A 175 8.34 14.76 -15.96
C TYR A 175 8.71 15.00 -17.42
N GLU A 176 9.72 14.29 -17.97
CA GLU A 176 10.10 14.39 -19.38
C GLU A 176 8.97 13.92 -20.31
N ASN A 177 8.16 12.97 -19.83
CA ASN A 177 6.98 12.52 -20.54
C ASN A 177 5.77 13.37 -20.14
N THR A 178 5.37 14.31 -21.00
CA THR A 178 4.29 15.27 -20.73
C THR A 178 2.94 14.61 -20.41
N ASP A 179 2.66 13.45 -21.00
CA ASP A 179 1.40 12.71 -20.75
C ASP A 179 1.39 12.05 -19.37
N MET A 180 2.56 11.83 -18.78
CA MET A 180 2.77 11.18 -17.49
C MET A 180 3.20 12.11 -16.38
N ALA A 181 3.68 13.33 -16.71
CA ALA A 181 4.32 14.24 -15.77
C ALA A 181 3.49 14.49 -14.50
N LEU A 182 2.17 14.68 -14.65
CA LEU A 182 1.26 14.91 -13.52
C LEU A 182 1.12 13.69 -12.58
N HIS A 183 1.31 12.47 -13.10
CA HIS A 183 1.36 11.28 -12.24
C HIS A 183 2.64 11.25 -11.41
N TYR A 184 3.75 11.73 -11.97
CA TYR A 184 5.03 11.84 -11.27
C TYR A 184 5.11 13.02 -10.30
N GLY A 185 4.13 13.94 -10.32
CA GLY A 185 3.94 14.99 -9.29
C GLY A 185 3.75 14.47 -7.87
N VAL A 186 3.55 13.16 -7.70
CA VAL A 186 3.65 12.49 -6.40
C VAL A 186 5.03 12.65 -5.74
N LEU A 187 6.06 13.03 -6.51
CA LEU A 187 7.36 13.51 -6.02
C LEU A 187 7.20 14.51 -4.86
N ARG A 188 6.27 15.47 -5.00
CA ARG A 188 6.00 16.48 -3.97
C ARG A 188 5.60 15.86 -2.63
N GLU A 189 4.88 14.75 -2.66
CA GLU A 189 4.50 14.03 -1.46
C GLU A 189 5.71 13.31 -0.85
N CYS A 190 6.50 12.63 -1.67
CA CYS A 190 7.69 11.88 -1.22
C CYS A 190 8.72 12.78 -0.53
N ILE A 191 8.85 14.04 -0.95
CA ILE A 191 9.79 15.00 -0.36
C ILE A 191 9.22 15.77 0.84
N ARG A 192 7.91 15.70 1.13
CA ARG A 192 7.29 16.53 2.19
C ARG A 192 7.56 16.04 3.61
N HIS A 193 8.00 14.82 3.83
CA HIS A 193 8.18 14.30 5.20
C HIS A 193 9.60 13.81 5.47
N GLN A 194 10.57 14.28 4.67
CA GLN A 194 11.97 13.93 4.84
C GLN A 194 12.59 14.74 6.00
N THR A 195 13.20 14.05 6.95
CA THR A 195 13.82 14.69 8.12
C THR A 195 15.19 15.30 7.76
N VAL A 196 15.60 16.32 8.51
CA VAL A 196 16.84 17.09 8.29
C VAL A 196 18.11 16.22 8.33
N ALA A 197 18.12 15.09 9.04
CA ALA A 197 19.29 14.21 9.16
C ALA A 197 19.53 13.37 7.89
N SER A 198 18.49 12.75 7.34
CA SER A 198 18.50 12.06 6.04
C SER A 198 18.80 13.02 4.87
N PHE A 199 18.46 14.29 5.08
CA PHE A 199 18.59 15.34 4.07
C PHE A 199 20.03 15.66 3.72
N HIS A 200 21.04 15.62 4.60
CA HIS A 200 22.38 16.08 4.22
C HIS A 200 22.98 15.27 3.06
N ASN A 201 22.94 13.94 3.14
CA ASN A 201 23.43 13.06 2.07
C ASN A 201 22.47 13.05 0.87
N LEU A 202 21.16 12.94 1.12
CA LEU A 202 20.15 12.97 0.04
C LEU A 202 20.17 14.29 -0.72
N PHE A 203 20.44 15.41 -0.06
CA PHE A 203 20.43 16.75 -0.63
C PHE A 203 21.59 16.97 -1.58
N ILE A 204 22.80 16.62 -1.17
CA ILE A 204 23.99 16.83 -1.99
C ILE A 204 23.95 15.96 -3.25
N TYR A 205 23.58 14.68 -3.10
CA TYR A 205 23.65 13.72 -4.20
C TYR A 205 22.36 13.54 -5.00
N GLY A 206 21.19 13.89 -4.45
CA GLY A 206 19.89 13.73 -5.13
C GLY A 206 19.09 15.03 -5.28
N VAL A 207 18.77 15.72 -4.18
CA VAL A 207 17.85 16.87 -4.20
C VAL A 207 18.44 18.09 -4.93
N LEU A 208 19.76 18.28 -4.94
CA LEU A 208 20.38 19.44 -5.61
C LEU A 208 20.34 19.32 -7.15
N PRO A 209 20.73 18.19 -7.78
CA PRO A 209 20.45 17.93 -9.20
C PRO A 209 18.97 18.04 -9.54
N MET A 210 18.10 17.42 -8.74
CA MET A 210 16.64 17.49 -8.89
C MET A 210 16.12 18.92 -9.02
N LEU A 211 16.59 19.82 -8.16
CA LEU A 211 16.11 21.20 -8.17
C LEU A 211 16.44 21.92 -9.48
N ARG A 212 17.58 21.61 -10.09
CA ARG A 212 17.96 22.20 -11.38
C ARG A 212 17.00 21.73 -12.46
N THR A 213 16.74 20.43 -12.52
CA THR A 213 15.80 19.87 -13.49
C THR A 213 14.36 20.36 -13.26
N LEU A 214 13.91 20.47 -12.01
CA LEU A 214 12.61 21.07 -11.69
C LEU A 214 12.52 22.52 -12.15
N PHE A 215 13.60 23.30 -12.03
CA PHE A 215 13.63 24.66 -12.54
C PHE A 215 13.44 24.72 -14.05
N ASP A 216 14.02 23.78 -14.80
CA ASP A 216 13.80 23.68 -16.25
C ASP A 216 12.33 23.34 -16.56
N TYR A 217 11.71 22.44 -15.78
CA TYR A 217 10.28 22.11 -15.95
C TYR A 217 9.33 23.27 -15.63
N ILE A 218 9.70 24.17 -14.72
CA ILE A 218 8.92 25.38 -14.42
C ILE A 218 8.84 26.30 -15.65
N GLN A 219 9.84 26.27 -16.54
CA GLN A 219 9.89 27.11 -17.73
C GLN A 219 9.15 26.51 -18.94
N LEU A 220 8.57 25.31 -18.81
CA LEU A 220 7.83 24.67 -19.90
C LEU A 220 6.56 25.47 -20.26
N PRO A 221 6.16 25.49 -21.54
CA PRO A 221 4.94 26.19 -21.99
C PRO A 221 3.65 25.48 -21.53
N TYR A 222 3.76 24.32 -20.89
CA TYR A 222 2.63 23.56 -20.35
C TYR A 222 2.30 24.06 -18.95
N PHE A 223 1.19 24.80 -18.81
CA PHE A 223 0.79 25.40 -17.54
C PHE A 223 0.66 24.38 -16.40
N ASP A 224 0.01 23.23 -16.64
CA ASP A 224 -0.23 22.25 -15.58
C ASP A 224 1.08 21.63 -15.06
N ILE A 225 2.02 21.33 -15.96
CA ILE A 225 3.32 20.73 -15.62
C ILE A 225 4.22 21.76 -14.93
N SER A 226 4.30 22.98 -15.47
CA SER A 226 5.09 24.07 -14.86
C SER A 226 4.57 24.45 -13.48
N ALA A 227 3.23 24.53 -13.30
CA ALA A 227 2.61 24.80 -12.02
C ALA A 227 2.87 23.69 -10.99
N ASP A 228 2.78 22.41 -11.38
CA ASP A 228 3.07 21.29 -10.49
C ASP A 228 4.57 21.22 -10.12
N ALA A 229 5.47 21.46 -11.09
CA ALA A 229 6.90 21.57 -10.85
C ALA A 229 7.23 22.73 -9.89
N ALA A 230 6.60 23.89 -10.08
CA ALA A 230 6.76 25.06 -9.20
C ALA A 230 6.25 24.78 -7.78
N ALA A 231 5.12 24.10 -7.64
CA ALA A 231 4.59 23.68 -6.34
C ALA A 231 5.56 22.71 -5.64
N THR A 232 6.13 21.75 -6.37
CA THR A 232 7.14 20.81 -5.86
C THR A 232 8.41 21.53 -5.43
N PHE A 233 8.88 22.50 -6.22
CA PHE A 233 10.02 23.35 -5.88
C PHE A 233 9.76 24.16 -4.60
N LYS A 234 8.56 24.73 -4.44
CA LYS A 234 8.18 25.55 -3.29
C LYS A 234 8.06 24.76 -1.99
N VAL A 235 7.58 23.50 -2.04
CA VAL A 235 7.51 22.64 -0.84
C VAL A 235 8.86 22.60 -0.13
N LYS A 236 9.99 22.67 -0.86
CA LYS A 236 11.33 22.74 -0.27
C LYS A 236 11.67 24.09 0.38
N HIS A 237 11.25 25.20 -0.22
CA HIS A 237 11.59 26.55 0.27
C HIS A 237 10.98 26.83 1.66
N ASP A 238 9.83 26.22 1.97
CA ASP A 238 9.19 26.38 3.29
C ASP A 238 9.91 25.60 4.41
N TRP A 239 10.77 24.62 4.11
CA TRP A 239 11.63 23.95 5.11
C TRP A 239 12.77 24.81 5.60
N GLN A 240 13.25 25.77 4.79
CA GLN A 240 14.33 26.66 5.21
C GLN A 240 13.88 27.72 6.23
N ARG A 241 12.57 27.77 6.54
CA ARG A 241 11.98 28.67 7.53
C ARG A 241 11.79 28.04 8.91
N TYR A 242 12.13 26.76 9.06
CA TYR A 242 12.15 26.02 10.33
C TYR A 242 13.57 25.52 10.62
#